data_AF-A0A8C7YLD0-F1
#
_entry.id   AF-A0A8C7YLD0-F1
#
_cell.length_a   1.000
_cell.length_b   1.000
_cell.length_c   1.000
_cell.angle_alpha   90.00
_cell.angle_beta   90.00
_cell.angle_gamma   90.00
#
_symmetry.space_group_name_H-M   'P 1'
#
loop_
_entity.id
_entity.type
_entity.pdbx_description
1 polymer ?
#
loop_
_entity_poly.entity_id
_entity_poly.type
_entity_poly.pdbx_seq_one_letter_code
_entity_poly.pdbx_strand_id
1 'polypeptide(L)'
;MLCLNRMKKLQVITGYCIVLLLVLTSVSAIKKLSTMDSLKQVNLGQSVPKHSLLLLYWFANTIEIDNNNLIRLTFDPNQGDYGSHHYGNYERMLEPLPHGNVRYRYYTVGNLNREMSSELPSYVIHPRVGFEGRNRDRIIFRVREENAGRQDRQIIDQVYITQHYEQADNQGTRYDPEHTYQVTTRLLNRIREFSDDEDYRDVMEDLRQLRDNFGSHADENQLKYIKNSWGELACLGLFLYIVVQEKTSSHQPSKRQKPPTREKKHSDFVVNIPARPRSSISANFTRLNLADRRDYMTLRVKTSACGTAMIHWSNIPGNYLNEGLMIALYKSDDDDKALFSKYIGNRKSGSCDTKIPLNEQLQARLHKTQTLCFFWKSLGEEIDRGDEFKSPEAVTISGNAAKLQLFVKNGKACARLYVSKHVDWKSIFKRAWVGFYSSETKSTQDYEWWQWQWVAKFTPVMNFQDFTYDTFEYQSSLNIAPGVQARLILDGYKEKARTPGWTL
;
A
#
# COMPACT_ATOMS: atom_id res chain seq x y z
N MET A 1 -15.38 26.02 59.46
CA MET A 1 -15.59 24.57 59.27
C MET A 1 -16.48 24.21 58.06
N LEU A 2 -17.52 24.99 57.74
CA LEU A 2 -18.43 24.74 56.61
C LEU A 2 -17.79 24.86 55.20
N CYS A 3 -16.81 25.74 54.99
CA CYS A 3 -16.15 25.91 53.68
C CYS A 3 -15.26 24.71 53.28
N LEU A 4 -14.56 24.11 54.25
CA LEU A 4 -13.65 22.98 54.02
C LEU A 4 -14.41 21.70 53.61
N ASN A 5 -15.61 21.49 54.15
CA ASN A 5 -16.47 20.37 53.78
C ASN A 5 -17.10 20.51 52.39
N ARG A 6 -17.36 21.76 51.93
CA ARG A 6 -17.84 22.00 50.55
C ARG A 6 -16.76 21.72 49.50
N MET A 7 -15.50 22.10 49.76
CA MET A 7 -14.40 21.84 48.84
C MET A 7 -14.07 20.34 48.71
N LYS A 8 -14.12 19.58 49.82
CA LYS A 8 -13.95 18.12 49.80
C LYS A 8 -15.06 17.41 49.03
N LYS A 9 -16.33 17.83 49.21
CA LYS A 9 -17.46 17.28 48.43
C LYS A 9 -17.33 17.59 46.94
N LEU A 10 -16.90 18.80 46.58
CA LEU A 10 -16.71 19.17 45.17
C LEU A 10 -15.60 18.33 44.52
N GLN A 11 -14.45 18.17 45.17
CA GLN A 11 -13.35 17.33 44.66
C GLN A 11 -13.74 15.86 44.47
N VAL A 12 -14.54 15.29 45.39
CA VAL A 12 -15.06 13.92 45.26
C VAL A 12 -16.03 13.82 44.09
N ILE A 13 -16.94 14.78 43.92
CA ILE A 13 -17.89 14.81 42.79
C ILE A 13 -17.14 14.97 41.46
N THR A 14 -16.15 15.86 41.36
CA THR A 14 -15.35 16.02 40.14
C THR A 14 -14.53 14.76 39.83
N GLY A 15 -13.99 14.09 40.85
CA GLY A 15 -13.31 12.80 40.71
C GLY A 15 -14.23 11.70 40.19
N TYR A 16 -15.45 11.59 40.73
CA TYR A 16 -16.47 10.67 40.22
C TYR A 16 -16.90 11.00 38.79
N CYS A 17 -17.04 12.27 38.42
CA CYS A 17 -17.34 12.69 37.05
C CYS A 17 -16.21 12.36 36.07
N ILE A 18 -14.95 12.51 36.47
CA ILE A 18 -13.79 12.15 35.64
C ILE A 18 -13.69 10.63 35.48
N VAL A 19 -13.95 9.85 36.54
CA VAL A 19 -14.02 8.38 36.46
C VAL A 19 -15.23 7.94 35.63
N LEU A 20 -16.39 8.57 35.76
CA LEU A 20 -17.55 8.29 34.89
C LEU A 20 -17.24 8.65 33.43
N LEU A 21 -16.59 9.79 33.18
CA LEU A 21 -16.16 10.21 31.84
C LEU A 21 -15.10 9.26 31.26
N LEU A 22 -14.18 8.74 32.07
CA LEU A 22 -13.19 7.73 31.66
C LEU A 22 -13.81 6.33 31.45
N VAL A 23 -14.87 5.99 32.18
CA VAL A 23 -15.64 4.75 31.98
C VAL A 23 -16.58 4.88 30.76
N LEU A 24 -17.08 6.09 30.47
CA LEU A 24 -17.93 6.39 29.30
C LEU A 24 -17.15 6.61 27.99
N THR A 25 -15.82 6.77 28.02
CA THR A 25 -14.99 6.97 26.80
C THR A 25 -14.35 5.70 26.26
N SER A 26 -14.67 4.51 26.78
CA SER A 26 -14.07 3.24 26.32
C SER A 26 -14.96 2.42 25.38
N VAL A 27 -16.00 3.02 24.79
CA VAL A 27 -16.59 2.50 23.54
C VAL A 27 -15.88 3.19 22.39
N SER A 28 -14.78 2.60 21.92
CA SER A 28 -14.20 3.01 20.64
C SER A 28 -15.29 2.81 19.58
N ALA A 29 -15.81 3.89 19.02
CA ALA A 29 -16.80 3.81 17.97
C ALA A 29 -16.15 3.09 16.77
N ILE A 30 -16.68 1.93 16.40
CA ILE A 30 -16.18 1.15 15.26
C ILE A 30 -16.19 2.06 14.02
N LYS A 31 -15.03 2.19 13.36
CA LYS A 31 -14.91 3.03 12.16
C LYS A 31 -15.82 2.46 11.06
N LYS A 32 -16.68 3.33 10.51
CA LYS A 32 -17.61 2.98 9.43
C LYS A 32 -16.96 3.19 8.06
N LEU A 33 -17.08 2.20 7.19
CA LEU A 33 -16.66 2.24 5.78
C LEU A 33 -17.90 2.45 4.90
N SER A 34 -18.00 3.63 4.31
CA SER A 34 -19.17 4.07 3.53
C SER A 34 -18.87 4.49 2.10
N THR A 35 -17.60 4.66 1.77
CA THR A 35 -17.13 5.08 0.44
C THR A 35 -15.90 4.26 0.02
N MET A 36 -15.59 4.27 -1.27
CA MET A 36 -14.37 3.63 -1.78
C MET A 36 -13.12 4.24 -1.15
N ASP A 37 -13.09 5.56 -0.93
CA ASP A 37 -11.97 6.23 -0.26
C ASP A 37 -11.79 5.79 1.19
N SER A 38 -12.88 5.55 1.93
CA SER A 38 -12.79 5.01 3.28
C SER A 38 -12.19 3.61 3.31
N LEU A 39 -12.42 2.81 2.26
CA LEU A 39 -11.83 1.49 2.08
C LEU A 39 -10.35 1.58 1.70
N LYS A 40 -9.98 2.52 0.81
CA LYS A 40 -8.57 2.82 0.44
C LYS A 40 -7.70 3.23 1.63
N GLN A 41 -8.31 3.86 2.65
CA GLN A 41 -7.62 4.26 3.88
C GLN A 41 -7.41 3.11 4.87
N VAL A 42 -7.94 1.92 4.61
CA VAL A 42 -7.58 0.73 5.38
C VAL A 42 -6.18 0.31 4.94
N ASN A 43 -5.27 0.03 5.89
CA ASN A 43 -3.88 -0.35 5.63
C ASN A 43 -3.74 -1.79 5.06
N LEU A 44 -4.38 -2.03 3.92
CA LEU A 44 -4.47 -3.31 3.23
C LEU A 44 -3.10 -3.74 2.68
N GLY A 45 -2.68 -4.96 2.99
CA GLY A 45 -1.36 -5.51 2.70
C GLY A 45 -0.26 -5.10 3.66
N GLN A 46 -0.54 -4.23 4.65
CA GLN A 46 0.40 -3.89 5.72
C GLN A 46 -0.07 -4.46 7.06
N SER A 47 -1.21 -4.00 7.57
CA SER A 47 -1.77 -4.47 8.85
C SER A 47 -3.06 -5.28 8.68
N VAL A 48 -3.76 -5.11 7.55
CA VAL A 48 -4.95 -5.89 7.19
C VAL A 48 -4.66 -6.72 5.94
N PRO A 49 -4.97 -8.03 5.89
CA PRO A 49 -4.83 -8.84 4.68
C PRO A 49 -5.51 -8.23 3.45
N LYS A 50 -4.85 -8.29 2.29
CA LYS A 50 -5.51 -7.93 1.01
C LYS A 50 -6.64 -8.90 0.67
N HIS A 51 -6.56 -10.14 1.15
CA HIS A 51 -7.59 -11.17 1.02
C HIS A 51 -8.97 -10.69 1.49
N SER A 52 -9.02 -9.81 2.49
CA SER A 52 -10.25 -9.20 2.99
C SER A 52 -11.09 -8.56 1.88
N LEU A 53 -10.45 -8.03 0.82
CA LEU A 53 -11.15 -7.46 -0.33
C LEU A 53 -11.81 -8.52 -1.22
N LEU A 54 -11.17 -9.68 -1.38
CA LEU A 54 -11.72 -10.79 -2.15
C LEU A 54 -12.96 -11.36 -1.44
N LEU A 55 -12.84 -11.54 -0.12
CA LEU A 55 -13.94 -12.00 0.71
C LEU A 55 -15.08 -10.96 0.76
N LEU A 56 -14.77 -9.67 0.87
CA LEU A 56 -15.76 -8.60 0.84
C LEU A 56 -16.48 -8.48 -0.50
N TYR A 57 -15.75 -8.62 -1.61
CA TYR A 57 -16.32 -8.65 -2.95
C TYR A 57 -17.28 -9.83 -3.11
N TRP A 58 -16.85 -11.04 -2.73
CA TRP A 58 -17.71 -12.22 -2.74
C TRP A 58 -18.98 -12.00 -1.90
N PHE A 59 -18.84 -11.51 -0.67
CA PHE A 59 -19.97 -11.31 0.22
C PHE A 59 -20.97 -10.30 -0.34
N ALA A 60 -20.48 -9.16 -0.86
CA ALA A 60 -21.32 -8.14 -1.47
C ALA A 60 -22.15 -8.68 -2.66
N ASN A 61 -21.61 -9.67 -3.37
CA ASN A 61 -22.23 -10.28 -4.54
C ASN A 61 -23.08 -11.52 -4.25
N THR A 62 -22.93 -12.07 -3.06
CA THR A 62 -23.72 -13.24 -2.64
C THR A 62 -25.02 -12.82 -1.98
N ILE A 63 -25.02 -11.72 -1.22
CA ILE A 63 -26.21 -11.19 -0.56
C ILE A 63 -27.14 -10.46 -1.54
N GLU A 64 -28.43 -10.48 -1.24
CA GLU A 64 -29.42 -9.66 -1.92
C GLU A 64 -29.55 -8.30 -1.23
N ILE A 65 -29.64 -7.22 -2.00
CA ILE A 65 -29.91 -5.88 -1.47
C ILE A 65 -31.10 -5.35 -2.26
N ASP A 66 -32.20 -5.09 -1.56
CA ASP A 66 -33.41 -4.58 -2.21
C ASP A 66 -33.35 -3.06 -2.43
N ASN A 67 -34.36 -2.53 -3.13
CA ASN A 67 -34.47 -1.11 -3.44
C ASN A 67 -34.57 -0.19 -2.20
N ASN A 68 -34.84 -0.76 -1.02
CA ASN A 68 -34.87 -0.03 0.25
C ASN A 68 -33.52 -0.10 1.00
N ASN A 69 -32.47 -0.64 0.37
CA ASN A 69 -31.16 -0.92 0.97
C ASN A 69 -31.22 -1.94 2.13
N LEU A 70 -32.25 -2.80 2.14
CA LEU A 70 -32.32 -3.90 3.08
C LEU A 70 -31.50 -5.07 2.55
N ILE A 71 -30.57 -5.57 3.36
CA ILE A 71 -29.76 -6.72 2.99
C ILE A 71 -30.54 -7.98 3.37
N ARG A 72 -30.82 -8.84 2.40
CA ARG A 72 -31.42 -10.16 2.58
C ARG A 72 -30.32 -11.22 2.52
N LEU A 73 -30.38 -12.13 3.50
CA LEU A 73 -29.48 -13.26 3.56
C LEU A 73 -29.93 -14.33 2.54
N THR A 74 -29.00 -14.83 1.74
CA THR A 74 -29.25 -15.73 0.60
C THR A 74 -28.71 -17.16 0.83
N PHE A 75 -28.13 -17.41 1.99
CA PHE A 75 -27.53 -18.69 2.39
C PHE A 75 -27.77 -18.96 3.88
N ASP A 76 -27.67 -20.21 4.33
CA ASP A 76 -27.95 -20.58 5.73
C ASP A 76 -26.67 -20.74 6.56
N PRO A 77 -26.31 -19.73 7.38
CA PRO A 77 -25.12 -19.82 8.21
C PRO A 77 -25.27 -20.75 9.43
N ASN A 78 -26.46 -21.30 9.69
CA ASN A 78 -26.63 -22.36 10.69
C ASN A 78 -26.25 -23.74 10.15
N GLN A 79 -26.39 -23.97 8.83
CA GLN A 79 -25.91 -25.19 8.17
C GLN A 79 -24.41 -25.11 7.89
N GLY A 80 -23.86 -23.91 7.93
CA GLY A 80 -22.44 -23.66 7.76
C GLY A 80 -22.05 -23.32 6.33
N ASP A 81 -23.00 -22.94 5.49
CA ASP A 81 -22.80 -22.54 4.09
C ASP A 81 -21.60 -21.59 3.98
N TYR A 82 -20.74 -21.84 2.99
CA TYR A 82 -19.48 -21.10 2.78
C TYR A 82 -18.49 -21.14 3.96
N GLY A 83 -18.66 -22.09 4.90
CA GLY A 83 -17.90 -22.21 6.14
C GLY A 83 -18.29 -21.18 7.20
N SER A 84 -19.45 -20.57 7.06
CA SER A 84 -19.98 -19.63 8.05
C SER A 84 -20.38 -20.33 9.35
N HIS A 85 -20.40 -19.60 10.46
CA HIS A 85 -20.79 -20.13 11.77
C HIS A 85 -21.10 -19.01 12.76
N HIS A 86 -21.68 -19.34 13.91
CA HIS A 86 -21.97 -18.37 14.97
C HIS A 86 -20.71 -17.66 15.47
N TYR A 87 -20.82 -16.34 15.64
CA TYR A 87 -19.82 -15.51 16.30
C TYR A 87 -20.35 -15.04 17.66
N GLY A 88 -19.63 -15.38 18.74
CA GLY A 88 -20.07 -15.13 20.11
C GLY A 88 -19.78 -13.74 20.66
N ASN A 89 -19.02 -12.90 19.95
CA ASN A 89 -18.58 -11.58 20.43
C ASN A 89 -17.92 -11.60 21.82
N TYR A 90 -17.10 -12.62 22.10
CA TYR A 90 -16.45 -12.81 23.40
C TYR A 90 -15.43 -11.71 23.72
N GLU A 91 -14.84 -11.11 22.69
CA GLU A 91 -13.95 -9.95 22.81
C GLU A 91 -14.69 -8.64 23.15
N ARG A 92 -16.03 -8.64 23.09
CA ARG A 92 -16.89 -7.47 23.34
C ARG A 92 -16.55 -6.28 22.43
N MET A 93 -16.15 -6.58 21.20
CA MET A 93 -15.78 -5.59 20.19
C MET A 93 -16.98 -5.06 19.40
N LEU A 94 -18.08 -5.82 19.35
CA LEU A 94 -19.34 -5.40 18.73
C LEU A 94 -20.40 -5.07 19.79
N GLU A 95 -21.46 -4.38 19.37
CA GLU A 95 -22.60 -4.08 20.23
C GLU A 95 -23.25 -5.37 20.76
N PRO A 96 -23.72 -5.39 22.02
CA PRO A 96 -24.55 -6.49 22.51
C PRO A 96 -25.81 -6.66 21.67
N LEU A 97 -26.24 -7.91 21.52
CA LEU A 97 -27.47 -8.22 20.77
C LEU A 97 -28.69 -7.58 21.46
N PRO A 98 -29.61 -6.93 20.71
CA PRO A 98 -30.84 -6.40 21.28
C PRO A 98 -31.68 -7.49 21.97
N HIS A 99 -32.31 -7.14 23.09
CA HIS A 99 -33.24 -8.02 23.80
C HIS A 99 -34.67 -7.74 23.31
N GLY A 100 -35.48 -8.77 23.11
CA GLY A 100 -36.88 -8.63 22.72
C GLY A 100 -37.43 -9.85 21.99
N ASN A 101 -38.59 -9.70 21.37
CA ASN A 101 -39.29 -10.77 20.64
C ASN A 101 -38.65 -11.11 19.28
N VAL A 102 -37.70 -10.30 18.82
CA VAL A 102 -36.95 -10.51 17.57
C VAL A 102 -35.60 -11.14 17.92
N ARG A 103 -35.26 -12.25 17.24
CA ARG A 103 -34.01 -12.95 17.49
C ARG A 103 -32.90 -12.35 16.62
N TYR A 104 -31.83 -11.91 17.27
CA TYR A 104 -30.61 -11.46 16.62
C TYR A 104 -29.48 -12.45 16.87
N ARG A 105 -28.64 -12.69 15.86
CA ARG A 105 -27.41 -13.47 16.02
C ARG A 105 -26.29 -12.90 15.16
N TYR A 106 -25.08 -12.92 15.67
CA TYR A 106 -23.89 -12.69 14.87
C TYR A 106 -23.39 -14.00 14.27
N TYR A 107 -22.97 -13.92 13.01
CA TYR A 107 -22.28 -14.99 12.30
C TYR A 107 -20.98 -14.44 11.72
N THR A 108 -20.05 -15.34 11.42
CA THR A 108 -18.78 -15.01 10.79
C THR A 108 -18.49 -15.98 9.65
N VAL A 109 -17.83 -15.46 8.60
CA VAL A 109 -17.37 -16.22 7.42
C VAL A 109 -15.96 -15.79 7.05
N GLY A 110 -15.24 -16.64 6.32
CA GLY A 110 -13.86 -16.41 5.88
C GLY A 110 -12.83 -17.39 6.45
N ASN A 111 -13.24 -18.32 7.32
CA ASN A 111 -12.35 -19.37 7.81
C ASN A 111 -12.18 -20.49 6.77
N LEU A 112 -11.16 -20.37 5.92
CA LEU A 112 -10.88 -21.30 4.81
C LEU A 112 -10.55 -22.75 5.23
N ASN A 113 -10.39 -23.03 6.52
CA ASN A 113 -10.14 -24.37 7.04
C ASN A 113 -11.42 -25.12 7.45
N ARG A 114 -12.62 -24.55 7.22
CA ARG A 114 -13.90 -25.22 7.49
C ARG A 114 -14.27 -26.15 6.33
N GLU A 115 -14.96 -27.25 6.65
CA GLU A 115 -15.37 -28.25 5.66
C GLU A 115 -16.15 -27.65 4.48
N MET A 116 -17.12 -26.77 4.74
CA MET A 116 -17.93 -26.13 3.69
C MET A 116 -17.32 -24.84 3.13
N SER A 117 -16.08 -24.47 3.49
CA SER A 117 -15.41 -23.32 2.87
C SER A 117 -15.00 -23.57 1.42
N SER A 118 -15.03 -24.82 0.95
CA SER A 118 -14.85 -25.15 -0.47
C SER A 118 -15.96 -24.61 -1.37
N GLU A 119 -17.10 -24.19 -0.81
CA GLU A 119 -18.20 -23.55 -1.53
C GLU A 119 -17.89 -22.10 -1.91
N LEU A 120 -16.91 -21.47 -1.26
CA LEU A 120 -16.44 -20.14 -1.64
C LEU A 120 -15.82 -20.17 -3.05
N PRO A 121 -15.97 -19.10 -3.85
CA PRO A 121 -15.42 -19.06 -5.20
C PRO A 121 -13.91 -19.30 -5.24
N SER A 122 -13.44 -19.89 -6.34
CA SER A 122 -12.02 -20.22 -6.53
C SER A 122 -11.08 -19.03 -6.27
N TYR A 123 -11.49 -17.81 -6.64
CA TYR A 123 -10.70 -16.60 -6.41
C TYR A 123 -10.56 -16.21 -4.93
N VAL A 124 -11.39 -16.75 -4.03
CA VAL A 124 -11.29 -16.60 -2.57
C VAL A 124 -10.46 -17.74 -1.97
N ILE A 125 -10.74 -19.00 -2.32
CA ILE A 125 -10.01 -20.15 -1.73
C ILE A 125 -8.59 -20.32 -2.28
N HIS A 126 -8.37 -19.97 -3.55
CA HIS A 126 -7.09 -20.03 -4.24
C HIS A 126 -6.76 -18.64 -4.81
N PRO A 127 -6.54 -17.65 -3.93
CA PRO A 127 -6.30 -16.29 -4.37
C PRO A 127 -5.00 -16.22 -5.17
N ARG A 128 -4.93 -15.22 -6.06
CA ARG A 128 -3.70 -14.93 -6.80
C ARG A 128 -2.58 -14.57 -5.83
N VAL A 129 -1.35 -14.84 -6.24
CA VAL A 129 -0.18 -14.55 -5.42
C VAL A 129 -0.09 -13.07 -5.06
N GLY A 130 0.13 -12.78 -3.78
CA GLY A 130 0.11 -11.45 -3.20
C GLY A 130 -1.22 -11.06 -2.55
N PHE A 131 -2.25 -11.89 -2.67
CA PHE A 131 -3.55 -11.73 -1.98
C PHE A 131 -3.79 -12.80 -0.91
N GLU A 132 -2.79 -13.60 -0.54
CA GLU A 132 -2.93 -14.59 0.52
C GLU A 132 -3.17 -13.91 1.87
N GLY A 133 -4.26 -14.29 2.55
CA GLY A 133 -4.64 -13.70 3.84
C GLY A 133 -4.20 -14.51 5.06
N ARG A 134 -3.49 -15.62 4.86
CA ARG A 134 -3.15 -16.62 5.89
C ARG A 134 -4.37 -17.07 6.72
N ASN A 135 -5.56 -17.02 6.10
CA ASN A 135 -6.83 -17.35 6.74
C ASN A 135 -7.11 -16.51 8.02
N ARG A 136 -6.73 -15.23 8.03
CA ARG A 136 -6.95 -14.33 9.19
C ARG A 136 -8.21 -13.50 9.07
N ASP A 137 -8.52 -13.02 7.88
CA ASP A 137 -9.61 -12.09 7.62
C ASP A 137 -10.97 -12.76 7.76
N ARG A 138 -11.95 -11.99 8.22
CA ARG A 138 -13.32 -12.44 8.45
C ARG A 138 -14.30 -11.34 8.07
N ILE A 139 -15.47 -11.78 7.65
CA ILE A 139 -16.67 -10.94 7.67
C ILE A 139 -17.51 -11.40 8.85
N ILE A 140 -17.96 -10.44 9.66
CA ILE A 140 -18.99 -10.67 10.68
C ILE A 140 -20.26 -9.98 10.21
N PHE A 141 -21.40 -10.64 10.32
CA PHE A 141 -22.69 -10.07 9.99
C PHE A 141 -23.74 -10.43 11.03
N ARG A 142 -24.65 -9.50 11.32
CA ARG A 142 -25.76 -9.70 12.25
C ARG A 142 -27.02 -10.01 11.48
N VAL A 143 -27.63 -11.16 11.77
CA VAL A 143 -28.90 -11.57 11.19
C VAL A 143 -30.00 -11.29 12.19
N ARG A 144 -31.06 -10.64 11.70
CA ARG A 144 -32.34 -10.42 12.36
C ARG A 144 -33.35 -11.42 11.80
N GLU A 145 -33.86 -12.30 12.65
CA GLU A 145 -34.87 -13.30 12.30
C GLU A 145 -36.26 -12.79 12.70
N GLU A 146 -37.09 -12.37 11.73
CA GLU A 146 -38.49 -12.00 11.96
C GLU A 146 -39.41 -13.23 11.81
N ASN A 147 -39.86 -13.79 12.93
CA ASN A 147 -40.66 -15.03 13.05
C ASN A 147 -39.88 -16.29 12.62
N ALA A 148 -39.40 -17.04 13.61
CA ALA A 148 -38.58 -18.23 13.44
C ALA A 148 -39.22 -19.25 12.48
N GLY A 149 -38.54 -19.58 11.37
CA GLY A 149 -38.90 -20.73 10.52
C GLY A 149 -39.05 -20.47 9.02
N ARG A 150 -38.90 -19.24 8.52
CA ARG A 150 -38.82 -18.96 7.06
C ARG A 150 -37.52 -18.22 6.74
N GLN A 151 -36.67 -18.79 5.87
CA GLN A 151 -35.44 -18.15 5.40
C GLN A 151 -35.73 -16.82 4.67
N ASP A 152 -36.88 -16.72 4.00
CA ASP A 152 -37.35 -15.53 3.26
C ASP A 152 -37.49 -14.23 4.08
N ARG A 153 -37.22 -14.26 5.39
CA ARG A 153 -37.31 -13.10 6.31
C ARG A 153 -36.05 -12.86 7.13
N GLN A 154 -34.92 -13.45 6.76
CA GLN A 154 -33.63 -13.18 7.40
C GLN A 154 -32.98 -11.94 6.80
N ILE A 155 -32.87 -10.90 7.64
CA ILE A 155 -32.33 -9.59 7.26
C ILE A 155 -30.96 -9.44 7.91
N ILE A 156 -29.98 -8.94 7.15
CA ILE A 156 -28.70 -8.50 7.70
C ILE A 156 -28.78 -7.01 7.99
N ASP A 157 -28.61 -6.61 9.24
CA ASP A 157 -28.68 -5.19 9.65
C ASP A 157 -27.31 -4.57 9.97
N GLN A 158 -26.29 -5.39 10.21
CA GLN A 158 -24.91 -4.95 10.41
C GLN A 158 -23.92 -5.90 9.73
N VAL A 159 -22.92 -5.32 9.06
CA VAL A 159 -21.81 -6.04 8.41
C VAL A 159 -20.50 -5.42 8.85
N TYR A 160 -19.51 -6.26 9.12
CA TYR A 160 -18.18 -5.86 9.55
C TYR A 160 -17.12 -6.65 8.79
N ILE A 161 -16.03 -5.98 8.44
CA ILE A 161 -14.78 -6.66 8.11
C ILE A 161 -13.87 -6.63 9.34
N THR A 162 -13.15 -7.71 9.57
CA THR A 162 -12.26 -7.87 10.71
C THR A 162 -11.18 -8.91 10.40
N GLN A 163 -10.32 -9.19 11.37
CA GLN A 163 -9.28 -10.20 11.28
C GLN A 163 -9.00 -10.82 12.65
N HIS A 164 -8.34 -11.97 12.65
CA HIS A 164 -7.62 -12.45 13.83
C HIS A 164 -6.29 -11.70 13.99
N TYR A 165 -5.80 -11.62 15.22
CA TYR A 165 -4.44 -11.13 15.52
C TYR A 165 -3.35 -11.86 14.71
N GLU A 166 -2.17 -11.25 14.63
CA GLU A 166 -1.02 -11.95 14.05
C GLU A 166 -0.59 -13.09 14.94
N GLN A 167 -0.05 -14.16 14.34
CA GLN A 167 0.50 -15.28 15.10
C GLN A 167 1.61 -14.81 16.06
N ALA A 168 2.35 -13.76 15.68
CA ALA A 168 3.39 -13.15 16.51
C ALA A 168 2.86 -12.47 17.78
N ASP A 169 1.58 -12.08 17.81
CA ASP A 169 0.97 -11.35 18.93
C ASP A 169 0.60 -12.30 20.10
N ASN A 170 0.75 -13.62 19.92
CA ASN A 170 0.41 -14.66 20.89
C ASN A 170 -1.03 -14.57 21.44
N GLN A 171 -1.96 -13.99 20.67
CA GLN A 171 -3.38 -13.85 21.03
C GLN A 171 -4.26 -15.02 20.53
N GLY A 172 -3.65 -16.05 19.92
CA GLY A 172 -4.36 -17.22 19.40
C GLY A 172 -5.37 -16.86 18.31
N THR A 173 -6.61 -17.34 18.45
CA THR A 173 -7.70 -17.13 17.48
C THR A 173 -8.62 -15.96 17.87
N ARG A 174 -8.15 -15.02 18.70
CA ARG A 174 -8.94 -13.85 19.08
C ARG A 174 -9.09 -12.89 17.90
N TYR A 175 -10.24 -12.23 17.84
CA TYR A 175 -10.49 -11.18 16.86
C TYR A 175 -9.79 -9.88 17.27
N ASP A 176 -9.30 -9.13 16.28
CA ASP A 176 -8.56 -7.89 16.44
C ASP A 176 -9.51 -6.67 16.37
N PRO A 177 -9.82 -6.01 17.49
CA PRO A 177 -10.73 -4.88 17.52
C PRO A 177 -10.15 -3.64 16.85
N GLU A 178 -8.82 -3.47 16.77
CA GLU A 178 -8.19 -2.29 16.16
C GLU A 178 -8.35 -2.29 14.63
N HIS A 179 -8.46 -3.48 14.05
CA HIS A 179 -8.65 -3.70 12.62
C HIS A 179 -10.05 -4.22 12.30
N THR A 180 -11.04 -3.70 13.01
CA THR A 180 -12.46 -3.99 12.78
C THR A 180 -13.20 -2.76 12.29
N TYR A 181 -13.92 -2.93 11.19
CA TYR A 181 -14.60 -1.84 10.51
C TYR A 181 -16.02 -2.24 10.13
N GLN A 182 -16.99 -1.38 10.42
CA GLN A 182 -18.37 -1.60 10.01
C GLN A 182 -18.54 -1.21 8.55
N VAL A 183 -18.95 -2.15 7.71
CA VAL A 183 -19.24 -1.90 6.29
C VAL A 183 -20.70 -1.50 6.14
N THR A 184 -20.94 -0.37 5.49
CA THR A 184 -22.31 0.09 5.22
C THR A 184 -22.87 -0.52 3.94
N THR A 185 -24.19 -0.63 3.84
CA THR A 185 -24.88 -1.07 2.61
C THR A 185 -24.51 -0.23 1.39
N ARG A 186 -24.28 1.08 1.59
CA ARG A 186 -23.81 1.97 0.52
C ARG A 186 -22.49 1.50 -0.08
N LEU A 187 -21.53 1.08 0.74
CA LEU A 187 -20.26 0.56 0.24
C LEU A 187 -20.45 -0.79 -0.45
N LEU A 188 -21.28 -1.69 0.09
CA LEU A 188 -21.60 -2.97 -0.55
C LEU A 188 -22.20 -2.77 -1.95
N ASN A 189 -23.17 -1.86 -2.10
CA ASN A 189 -23.72 -1.50 -3.42
C ASN A 189 -22.66 -0.96 -4.38
N ARG A 190 -21.72 -0.12 -3.90
CA ARG A 190 -20.61 0.34 -4.75
C ARG A 190 -19.67 -0.80 -5.18
N ILE A 191 -19.47 -1.82 -4.35
CA ILE A 191 -18.64 -2.98 -4.70
C ILE A 191 -19.36 -3.85 -5.75
N ARG A 192 -20.68 -4.00 -5.64
CA ARG A 192 -21.52 -4.74 -6.60
C ARG A 192 -21.53 -4.15 -8.02
N GLU A 193 -21.16 -2.88 -8.19
CA GLU A 193 -20.98 -2.30 -9.53
C GLU A 193 -19.85 -3.00 -10.31
N PHE A 194 -18.90 -3.66 -9.63
CA PHE A 194 -17.80 -4.41 -10.25
C PHE A 194 -18.14 -5.88 -10.50
N SER A 195 -19.41 -6.23 -10.47
CA SER A 195 -19.87 -7.61 -10.66
C SER A 195 -20.19 -7.82 -12.12
N ASP A 196 -19.71 -8.93 -12.66
CA ASP A 196 -19.96 -9.27 -14.06
C ASP A 196 -21.45 -9.57 -14.22
N ASP A 197 -22.17 -8.68 -14.89
CA ASP A 197 -23.50 -8.97 -15.41
C ASP A 197 -23.32 -9.73 -16.74
N GLU A 198 -24.05 -10.83 -16.92
CA GLU A 198 -23.96 -11.67 -18.12
C GLU A 198 -24.37 -10.92 -19.41
N ASP A 199 -24.95 -9.71 -19.29
CA ASP A 199 -25.47 -8.91 -20.39
C ASP A 199 -24.41 -8.04 -21.11
N TYR A 200 -23.18 -7.96 -20.59
CA TYR A 200 -22.14 -7.10 -21.17
C TYR A 200 -21.35 -7.79 -22.29
N ARG A 201 -21.56 -7.31 -23.52
CA ARG A 201 -20.90 -7.83 -24.73
C ARG A 201 -19.45 -7.38 -24.93
N ASP A 202 -18.96 -6.38 -24.18
CA ASP A 202 -17.56 -5.91 -24.25
C ASP A 202 -17.00 -5.48 -22.90
N VAL A 203 -16.37 -6.44 -22.20
CA VAL A 203 -15.60 -6.27 -20.95
C VAL A 203 -14.70 -5.02 -20.96
N MET A 204 -14.15 -4.66 -22.12
CA MET A 204 -13.24 -3.51 -22.19
C MET A 204 -13.98 -2.18 -22.02
N GLU A 205 -15.21 -2.07 -22.50
CA GLU A 205 -16.04 -0.88 -22.30
C GLU A 205 -16.53 -0.79 -20.85
N ASP A 206 -16.86 -1.92 -20.23
CA ASP A 206 -17.28 -1.96 -18.82
C ASP A 206 -16.15 -1.52 -17.91
N LEU A 207 -14.92 -1.98 -18.18
CA LEU A 207 -13.73 -1.51 -17.46
C LEU A 207 -13.50 0.00 -17.61
N ARG A 208 -13.75 0.58 -18.80
CA ARG A 208 -13.66 2.04 -18.99
C ARG A 208 -14.75 2.75 -18.19
N GLN A 209 -15.98 2.27 -18.26
CA GLN A 209 -17.12 2.85 -17.57
C GLN A 209 -16.92 2.80 -16.05
N LEU A 210 -16.51 1.65 -15.51
CA LEU A 210 -16.20 1.47 -14.10
C LEU A 210 -15.03 2.36 -13.66
N ARG A 211 -13.95 2.40 -14.44
CA ARG A 211 -12.83 3.32 -14.17
C ARG A 211 -13.34 4.75 -14.04
N ASP A 212 -14.13 5.22 -15.00
CA ASP A 212 -14.61 6.60 -15.05
C ASP A 212 -15.61 6.90 -13.93
N ASN A 213 -16.51 5.96 -13.61
CA ASN A 213 -17.50 6.06 -12.55
C ASN A 213 -16.87 6.13 -11.15
N PHE A 214 -15.72 5.50 -10.97
CA PHE A 214 -14.98 5.50 -9.71
C PHE A 214 -13.82 6.50 -9.69
N GLY A 215 -13.67 7.31 -10.75
CA GLY A 215 -12.62 8.33 -10.84
C GLY A 215 -11.20 7.76 -10.81
N SER A 216 -11.04 6.51 -11.25
CA SER A 216 -9.75 5.82 -11.29
C SER A 216 -8.81 6.48 -12.30
N HIS A 217 -7.53 6.51 -11.96
CA HIS A 217 -6.45 6.99 -12.81
C HIS A 217 -5.89 5.89 -13.73
N ALA A 218 -6.53 4.72 -13.79
CA ALA A 218 -6.09 3.61 -14.62
C ALA A 218 -6.05 4.00 -16.11
N ASP A 219 -4.89 3.94 -16.75
CA ASP A 219 -4.80 4.18 -18.19
C ASP A 219 -5.29 2.96 -19.02
N GLU A 220 -5.43 3.17 -20.33
CA GLU A 220 -5.93 2.18 -21.28
C GLU A 220 -5.10 0.88 -21.33
N ASN A 221 -3.78 0.98 -21.13
CA ASN A 221 -2.91 -0.19 -21.09
C ASN A 221 -3.11 -0.96 -19.79
N GLN A 222 -3.30 -0.24 -18.67
CA GLN A 222 -3.59 -0.88 -17.38
C GLN A 222 -4.92 -1.63 -17.42
N LEU A 223 -5.96 -1.05 -18.04
CA LEU A 223 -7.25 -1.73 -18.20
C LEU A 223 -7.15 -2.98 -19.08
N LYS A 224 -6.45 -2.90 -20.23
CA LYS A 224 -6.21 -4.08 -21.08
C LYS A 224 -5.44 -5.18 -20.33
N TYR A 225 -4.47 -4.79 -19.51
CA TYR A 225 -3.76 -5.73 -18.67
C TYR A 225 -4.67 -6.38 -17.64
N ILE A 226 -5.53 -5.58 -16.98
CA ILE A 226 -6.50 -6.10 -16.01
C ILE A 226 -7.40 -7.11 -16.71
N LYS A 227 -7.98 -6.77 -17.87
CA LYS A 227 -8.76 -7.69 -18.71
C LYS A 227 -8.02 -8.99 -19.01
N ASN A 228 -6.82 -8.89 -19.56
CA ASN A 228 -6.05 -10.07 -19.99
C ASN A 228 -5.56 -10.92 -18.81
N SER A 229 -5.21 -10.26 -17.71
CA SER A 229 -4.67 -10.94 -16.53
C SER A 229 -5.78 -11.59 -15.74
N TRP A 230 -6.89 -10.88 -15.51
CA TRP A 230 -7.99 -11.34 -14.66
C TRP A 230 -9.05 -12.13 -15.42
N GLY A 231 -9.05 -12.07 -16.75
CA GLY A 231 -9.95 -12.83 -17.60
C GLY A 231 -11.39 -12.44 -17.32
N GLU A 232 -12.22 -13.41 -16.99
CA GLU A 232 -13.61 -13.20 -16.56
C GLU A 232 -13.67 -12.31 -15.31
N LEU A 233 -12.70 -12.38 -14.40
CA LEU A 233 -12.67 -11.58 -13.16
C LEU A 233 -12.12 -10.16 -13.38
N ALA A 234 -12.21 -9.60 -14.59
CA ALA A 234 -11.62 -8.32 -14.94
C ALA A 234 -12.14 -7.17 -14.07
N CYS A 235 -13.44 -7.14 -13.81
CA CYS A 235 -14.07 -6.11 -12.98
C CYS A 235 -13.59 -6.20 -11.52
N LEU A 236 -13.45 -7.41 -10.97
CA LEU A 236 -12.79 -7.66 -9.68
C LEU A 236 -11.33 -7.16 -9.71
N GLY A 237 -10.58 -7.45 -10.77
CA GLY A 237 -9.22 -6.96 -10.94
C GLY A 237 -9.10 -5.44 -10.92
N LEU A 238 -10.06 -4.73 -11.53
CA LEU A 238 -10.14 -3.28 -11.50
C LEU A 238 -10.51 -2.76 -10.11
N PHE A 239 -11.47 -3.37 -9.42
CA PHE A 239 -11.81 -3.05 -8.04
C PHE A 239 -10.57 -3.11 -7.14
N LEU A 240 -9.79 -4.19 -7.23
CA LEU A 240 -8.59 -4.37 -6.42
C LEU A 240 -7.50 -3.37 -6.80
N TYR A 241 -7.34 -3.04 -8.09
CA TYR A 241 -6.42 -1.99 -8.53
C TYR A 241 -6.77 -0.65 -7.89
N ILE A 242 -8.04 -0.24 -7.97
CA ILE A 242 -8.54 1.01 -7.40
C ILE A 242 -8.29 1.07 -5.91
N VAL A 243 -8.58 0.01 -5.16
CA VAL A 243 -8.48 0.04 -3.69
C VAL A 243 -7.05 -0.08 -3.19
N VAL A 244 -6.22 -0.92 -3.82
CA VAL A 244 -4.89 -1.26 -3.30
C VAL A 244 -3.78 -0.36 -3.85
N GLN A 245 -3.87 0.07 -5.11
CA GLN A 245 -2.79 0.82 -5.77
C GLN A 245 -3.04 2.32 -5.78
N GLU A 246 -4.27 2.76 -5.97
CA GLU A 246 -4.59 4.17 -5.96
C GLU A 246 -4.72 4.69 -4.53
N LYS A 247 -3.65 5.28 -4.00
CA LYS A 247 -3.75 6.08 -2.78
C LYS A 247 -4.70 7.25 -2.99
N THR A 248 -5.36 7.69 -1.92
CA THR A 248 -6.29 8.83 -1.92
C THR A 248 -5.53 10.07 -2.38
N SER A 249 -5.65 10.45 -3.66
CA SER A 249 -5.13 11.72 -4.16
C SER A 249 -6.08 12.81 -3.69
N SER A 250 -5.65 13.61 -2.71
CA SER A 250 -6.28 14.88 -2.42
C SER A 250 -5.98 15.81 -3.60
N HIS A 251 -6.80 15.78 -4.65
CA HIS A 251 -7.08 16.87 -5.60
C HIS A 251 -7.98 16.34 -6.72
N GLN A 252 -9.29 16.57 -6.61
CA GLN A 252 -10.19 16.55 -7.76
C GLN A 252 -10.14 17.92 -8.45
N PRO A 253 -9.71 18.03 -9.72
CA PRO A 253 -10.16 19.12 -10.58
C PRO A 253 -11.61 18.82 -10.94
N SER A 254 -12.51 19.74 -10.62
CA SER A 254 -13.92 19.66 -10.99
C SER A 254 -14.06 19.46 -12.51
N LYS A 255 -14.66 18.35 -12.93
CA LYS A 255 -15.16 18.18 -14.30
C LYS A 255 -16.32 19.16 -14.48
N ARG A 256 -16.03 20.38 -14.91
CA ARG A 256 -17.04 21.30 -15.45
C ARG A 256 -17.68 20.65 -16.67
N GLN A 257 -18.98 20.36 -16.56
CA GLN A 257 -19.84 20.04 -17.69
C GLN A 257 -19.73 21.15 -18.75
N LYS A 258 -19.49 20.77 -20.01
CA LYS A 258 -19.58 21.69 -21.15
C LYS A 258 -21.05 22.00 -21.43
N PRO A 259 -21.49 23.26 -21.44
CA PRO A 259 -22.76 23.64 -22.06
C PRO A 259 -22.61 23.69 -23.59
N PRO A 260 -23.71 23.54 -24.36
CA PRO A 260 -23.67 23.43 -25.81
C PRO A 260 -23.38 24.78 -26.50
N THR A 261 -22.75 24.66 -27.66
CA THR A 261 -22.28 25.72 -28.56
C THR A 261 -23.42 26.61 -29.07
N ARG A 262 -23.24 27.94 -29.05
CA ARG A 262 -23.96 28.86 -29.94
C ARG A 262 -23.10 30.06 -30.33
N GLU A 263 -23.11 30.36 -31.61
CA GLU A 263 -22.27 31.33 -32.33
C GLU A 263 -22.64 32.82 -32.13
N LYS A 264 -21.59 33.66 -32.21
CA LYS A 264 -21.45 35.04 -32.75
C LYS A 264 -22.16 36.24 -32.08
N LYS A 265 -21.37 37.22 -31.62
CA LYS A 265 -21.00 38.47 -32.34
C LYS A 265 -20.07 39.39 -31.50
N HIS A 266 -19.17 40.09 -32.18
CA HIS A 266 -18.22 41.10 -31.68
C HIS A 266 -18.90 42.43 -31.27
N SER A 267 -18.35 43.14 -30.28
CA SER A 267 -17.91 44.55 -30.42
C SER A 267 -17.20 45.08 -29.15
N ASP A 268 -15.98 45.55 -29.35
CA ASP A 268 -15.20 46.65 -28.72
C ASP A 268 -15.61 47.24 -27.36
N PHE A 269 -14.66 47.27 -26.41
CA PHE A 269 -14.00 48.50 -25.91
C PHE A 269 -12.85 48.16 -24.95
N VAL A 270 -11.71 48.84 -25.10
CA VAL A 270 -10.46 48.68 -24.34
C VAL A 270 -10.38 49.72 -23.23
N VAL A 271 -10.05 49.31 -21.98
CA VAL A 271 -9.19 50.08 -21.06
C VAL A 271 -8.39 49.10 -20.18
N ASN A 272 -7.05 49.21 -20.25
CA ASN A 272 -6.06 48.47 -19.47
C ASN A 272 -5.85 49.08 -18.07
N ILE A 273 -5.70 48.25 -17.01
CA ILE A 273 -4.70 48.42 -15.92
C ILE A 273 -4.28 47.01 -15.41
N PRO A 274 -2.99 46.69 -15.22
CA PRO A 274 -2.49 45.31 -15.13
C PRO A 274 -2.33 44.78 -13.70
N ALA A 275 -2.68 43.51 -13.47
CA ALA A 275 -2.20 42.71 -12.35
C ALA A 275 -1.44 41.49 -12.90
N ARG A 276 -0.26 41.24 -12.30
CA ARG A 276 0.78 40.31 -12.74
C ARG A 276 0.31 38.85 -12.86
N PRO A 277 0.93 38.07 -13.78
CA PRO A 277 0.52 36.70 -14.07
C PRO A 277 1.19 35.68 -13.14
N ARG A 278 0.40 34.73 -12.63
CA ARG A 278 0.88 33.38 -12.33
C ARG A 278 0.51 32.50 -13.52
N SER A 279 1.43 32.31 -14.46
CA SER A 279 1.33 31.30 -15.49
C SER A 279 2.27 30.15 -15.18
N SER A 280 1.67 29.04 -14.77
CA SER A 280 2.18 27.69 -15.00
C SER A 280 2.48 27.50 -16.48
N ILE A 281 3.73 27.19 -16.83
CA ILE A 281 4.06 26.69 -18.17
C ILE A 281 4.60 25.27 -18.02
N SER A 282 3.82 24.39 -18.64
CA SER A 282 4.08 22.98 -18.94
C SER A 282 5.44 22.77 -19.59
N ALA A 283 6.05 21.65 -19.21
CA ALA A 283 7.14 20.99 -19.89
C ALA A 283 6.97 20.99 -21.42
N ASN A 284 7.96 21.55 -22.11
CA ASN A 284 8.60 21.01 -23.31
C ASN A 284 9.53 22.07 -23.89
N PHE A 285 10.75 22.16 -23.36
CA PHE A 285 11.89 22.67 -24.12
C PHE A 285 13.06 21.70 -23.95
N THR A 286 13.18 20.84 -24.95
CA THR A 286 14.42 20.52 -25.67
C THR A 286 15.61 20.02 -24.84
N ARG A 287 15.95 18.75 -25.10
CA ARG A 287 17.34 18.27 -25.15
C ARG A 287 18.21 19.32 -25.87
N LEU A 288 18.95 20.10 -25.11
CA LEU A 288 20.15 20.78 -25.58
C LEU A 288 21.32 20.21 -24.79
N ASN A 289 22.31 19.76 -25.55
CA ASN A 289 23.63 19.39 -25.08
C ASN A 289 24.16 20.43 -24.08
N LEU A 290 24.42 20.02 -22.85
CA LEU A 290 25.34 20.72 -21.98
C LEU A 290 26.24 19.72 -21.26
N ALA A 291 27.13 19.12 -22.06
CA ALA A 291 28.45 18.80 -21.55
C ALA A 291 29.18 20.14 -21.34
N ASP A 292 28.87 20.85 -20.24
CA ASP A 292 29.69 21.96 -19.76
C ASP A 292 29.61 22.10 -18.23
N ARG A 293 30.76 21.85 -17.60
CA ARG A 293 31.24 22.32 -16.29
C ARG A 293 30.39 22.17 -15.00
N ARG A 294 30.73 21.09 -14.28
CA ARG A 294 31.05 20.98 -12.83
C ARG A 294 30.88 22.25 -11.95
N ASP A 295 29.69 22.50 -11.38
CA ASP A 295 29.55 23.28 -10.13
C ASP A 295 28.18 23.15 -9.41
N TYR A 296 27.35 22.15 -9.75
CA TYR A 296 26.09 21.93 -9.02
C TYR A 296 26.35 21.21 -7.69
N MET A 297 25.75 21.73 -6.61
CA MET A 297 25.71 21.05 -5.32
C MET A 297 25.14 19.64 -5.50
N THR A 298 25.77 18.63 -4.92
CA THR A 298 25.22 17.28 -4.92
C THR A 298 24.81 16.89 -3.52
N LEU A 299 23.62 16.32 -3.39
CA LEU A 299 23.10 15.74 -2.17
C LEU A 299 22.47 14.41 -2.52
N ARG A 300 23.04 13.30 -2.03
CA ARG A 300 22.65 11.94 -2.46
C ARG A 300 22.65 10.98 -1.29
N VAL A 301 21.74 10.03 -1.34
CA VAL A 301 21.74 8.86 -0.47
C VAL A 301 22.56 7.76 -1.12
N LYS A 302 23.43 7.13 -0.35
CA LYS A 302 24.36 6.07 -0.73
C LYS A 302 24.25 4.92 0.26
N THR A 303 24.94 3.81 -0.01
CA THR A 303 25.03 2.69 0.93
C THR A 303 26.31 2.76 1.76
N SER A 304 26.21 2.40 3.04
CA SER A 304 27.36 2.11 3.90
C SER A 304 27.83 0.66 3.74
N ALA A 305 28.95 0.30 4.37
CA ALA A 305 29.44 -1.09 4.38
C ALA A 305 28.51 -2.07 5.13
N CYS A 306 27.54 -1.57 5.91
CA CYS A 306 26.62 -2.39 6.71
C CYS A 306 25.18 -2.38 6.19
N GLY A 307 24.93 -1.90 4.97
CA GLY A 307 23.58 -1.83 4.39
C GLY A 307 22.70 -0.71 4.93
N THR A 308 23.28 0.24 5.66
CA THR A 308 22.58 1.45 6.08
C THR A 308 22.69 2.55 5.03
N ALA A 309 21.78 3.52 5.10
CA ALA A 309 21.83 4.73 4.31
C ALA A 309 22.97 5.63 4.80
N MET A 310 23.77 6.13 3.87
CA MET A 310 24.79 7.15 4.07
C MET A 310 24.40 8.39 3.28
N ILE A 311 24.36 9.56 3.91
CA ILE A 311 24.15 10.82 3.19
C ILE A 311 25.51 11.32 2.73
N HIS A 312 25.63 11.64 1.44
CA HIS A 312 26.81 12.29 0.87
C HIS A 312 26.43 13.63 0.25
N TRP A 313 27.21 14.65 0.56
CA TRP A 313 27.05 15.98 -0.01
C TRP A 313 28.38 16.52 -0.55
N SER A 314 28.31 17.30 -1.62
CA SER A 314 29.47 18.00 -2.14
C SER A 314 29.10 19.35 -2.75
N ASN A 315 30.06 20.26 -2.76
CA ASN A 315 29.95 21.57 -3.41
C ASN A 315 28.79 22.43 -2.87
N ILE A 316 28.55 22.42 -1.55
CA ILE A 316 27.59 23.34 -0.95
C ILE A 316 28.04 24.79 -1.21
N PRO A 317 27.21 25.63 -1.87
CA PRO A 317 27.53 27.01 -2.18
C PRO A 317 27.84 27.84 -0.92
N GLY A 318 28.82 28.73 -1.03
CA GLY A 318 29.36 29.48 0.12
C GLY A 318 28.34 30.39 0.81
N ASN A 319 27.32 30.86 0.08
CA ASN A 319 26.22 31.68 0.59
C ASN A 319 25.38 30.96 1.68
N TYR A 320 25.38 29.62 1.72
CA TYR A 320 24.65 28.86 2.75
C TYR A 320 25.47 28.60 4.03
N LEU A 321 26.76 28.92 4.04
CA LEU A 321 27.68 28.52 5.12
C LEU A 321 27.69 29.47 6.33
N ASN A 322 26.82 30.48 6.38
CA ASN A 322 26.89 31.51 7.44
C ASN A 322 26.10 31.14 8.70
N GLU A 323 25.05 30.30 8.58
CA GLU A 323 24.12 30.00 9.69
C GLU A 323 24.30 28.59 10.28
N GLY A 324 25.26 27.82 9.76
CA GLY A 324 25.44 26.42 10.09
C GLY A 324 24.38 25.53 9.46
N LEU A 325 24.79 24.39 8.92
CA LEU A 325 23.93 23.52 8.15
C LEU A 325 23.64 22.21 8.87
N MET A 326 22.45 21.66 8.58
CA MET A 326 22.07 20.31 8.95
C MET A 326 21.70 19.51 7.73
N ILE A 327 22.08 18.24 7.74
CA ILE A 327 21.57 17.25 6.79
C ILE A 327 20.50 16.42 7.47
N ALA A 328 19.48 16.04 6.73
CA ALA A 328 18.43 15.16 7.19
C ALA A 328 18.11 14.08 6.17
N LEU A 329 17.67 12.93 6.67
CA LEU A 329 17.20 11.80 5.86
C LEU A 329 15.69 11.68 6.02
N TYR A 330 14.98 11.59 4.92
CA TYR A 330 13.53 11.43 4.84
C TYR A 330 13.18 10.09 4.19
N LYS A 331 11.97 9.60 4.48
CA LYS A 331 11.50 8.32 3.96
C LYS A 331 11.14 8.40 2.47
N SER A 332 10.48 9.47 2.03
CA SER A 332 10.27 9.84 0.62
C SER A 332 10.12 11.36 0.45
N ASP A 333 9.90 11.83 -0.78
CA ASP A 333 9.72 13.26 -1.11
C ASP A 333 8.50 13.91 -0.42
N ASP A 334 7.44 13.12 -0.21
CA ASP A 334 6.19 13.56 0.43
C ASP A 334 6.25 13.62 1.96
N ASP A 335 7.28 13.05 2.59
CA ASP A 335 7.37 13.02 4.05
C ASP A 335 7.83 14.36 4.63
N ASP A 336 7.21 14.76 5.74
CA ASP A 336 7.49 15.98 6.50
C ASP A 336 8.40 15.74 7.71
N LYS A 337 8.52 14.48 8.16
CA LYS A 337 9.30 14.08 9.33
C LYS A 337 10.62 13.42 8.96
N ALA A 338 11.73 14.05 9.38
CA ALA A 338 13.06 13.47 9.23
C ALA A 338 13.23 12.20 10.09
N LEU A 339 13.76 11.13 9.47
CA LEU A 339 14.17 9.89 10.14
C LEU A 339 15.49 10.07 10.91
N PHE A 340 16.35 10.94 10.39
CA PHE A 340 17.67 11.24 10.92
C PHE A 340 18.03 12.67 10.60
N SER A 341 18.72 13.36 11.51
CA SER A 341 19.30 14.67 11.24
C SER A 341 20.64 14.82 11.95
N LYS A 342 21.54 15.61 11.35
CA LYS A 342 22.86 15.88 11.92
C LYS A 342 23.36 17.26 11.53
N TYR A 343 23.89 17.97 12.53
CA TYR A 343 24.61 19.22 12.33
C TYR A 343 25.97 18.97 11.65
N ILE A 344 26.21 19.62 10.51
CA ILE A 344 27.44 19.50 9.73
C ILE A 344 28.28 20.78 9.75
N GLY A 345 27.81 21.84 10.41
CA GLY A 345 28.49 23.14 10.44
C GLY A 345 28.61 23.74 9.05
N ASN A 346 29.80 24.20 8.69
CA ASN A 346 30.06 24.91 7.44
C ASN A 346 30.88 24.05 6.45
N ARG A 347 30.70 22.73 6.52
CA ARG A 347 31.41 21.77 5.66
C ARG A 347 30.80 21.76 4.26
N LYS A 348 31.57 22.22 3.27
CA LYS A 348 31.17 22.23 1.86
C LYS A 348 30.89 20.85 1.26
N SER A 349 31.58 19.83 1.78
CA SER A 349 31.46 18.45 1.32
C SER A 349 31.68 17.49 2.48
N GLY A 350 31.12 16.29 2.37
CA GLY A 350 31.31 15.23 3.36
C GLY A 350 30.33 14.08 3.18
N SER A 351 30.42 13.12 4.08
CA SER A 351 29.46 12.04 4.21
C SER A 351 29.10 11.80 5.67
N CYS A 352 27.93 11.20 5.88
CA CYS A 352 27.47 10.78 7.20
C CYS A 352 26.73 9.45 7.09
N ASP A 353 27.25 8.44 7.78
CA ASP A 353 26.54 7.20 8.00
C ASP A 353 25.35 7.41 8.93
N THR A 354 24.27 6.69 8.66
CA THR A 354 23.10 6.62 9.53
C THR A 354 22.93 5.20 10.06
N LYS A 355 22.05 5.04 11.06
CA LYS A 355 21.57 3.73 11.52
C LYS A 355 20.32 3.25 10.76
N ILE A 356 19.86 4.02 9.79
CA ILE A 356 18.65 3.72 9.02
C ILE A 356 19.01 2.74 7.90
N PRO A 357 18.35 1.57 7.78
CA PRO A 357 18.59 0.65 6.67
C PRO A 357 18.28 1.32 5.32
N LEU A 358 19.12 1.08 4.32
CA LEU A 358 18.90 1.62 2.99
C LEU A 358 17.63 1.02 2.38
N ASN A 359 16.78 1.86 1.79
CA ASN A 359 15.56 1.49 1.08
C ASN A 359 15.39 2.41 -0.14
N GLU A 360 14.56 1.96 -1.09
CA GLU A 360 14.04 2.81 -2.16
C GLU A 360 13.40 4.08 -1.59
N GLN A 361 13.39 5.15 -2.39
CA GLN A 361 12.75 6.43 -2.10
C GLN A 361 13.40 7.30 -1.01
N LEU A 362 14.34 6.76 -0.23
CA LEU A 362 15.05 7.56 0.78
C LEU A 362 15.68 8.81 0.15
N GLN A 363 15.47 9.95 0.79
CA GLN A 363 15.88 11.24 0.26
C GLN A 363 16.68 12.02 1.29
N ALA A 364 17.81 12.59 0.85
CA ALA A 364 18.61 13.49 1.66
C ALA A 364 18.17 14.94 1.43
N ARG A 365 18.02 15.71 2.50
CA ARG A 365 17.65 17.14 2.45
C ARG A 365 18.61 17.98 3.27
N LEU A 366 18.88 19.19 2.79
CA LEU A 366 19.75 20.18 3.42
C LEU A 366 18.87 21.23 4.12
N HIS A 367 19.16 21.53 5.37
CA HIS A 367 18.39 22.47 6.18
C HIS A 367 19.29 23.51 6.84
N LYS A 368 18.71 24.67 7.10
CA LYS A 368 19.26 25.65 8.04
C LYS A 368 19.23 25.07 9.47
N THR A 369 20.13 25.56 10.30
CA THR A 369 20.11 25.24 11.73
C THR A 369 19.20 26.23 12.46
N GLN A 370 18.28 25.71 13.30
CA GLN A 370 17.51 26.53 14.22
C GLN A 370 18.03 26.33 15.66
N THR A 371 18.46 27.41 16.31
CA THR A 371 18.94 27.36 17.70
C THR A 371 17.76 27.54 18.65
N LEU A 372 17.44 26.51 19.45
CA LEU A 372 16.36 26.59 20.44
C LEU A 372 16.82 27.28 21.74
N CYS A 373 18.01 26.93 22.25
CA CYS A 373 18.64 27.58 23.41
C CYS A 373 20.11 27.15 23.59
N PHE A 374 20.99 28.08 24.00
CA PHE A 374 22.44 28.04 24.34
C PHE A 374 23.38 27.02 23.64
N PHE A 375 23.01 25.75 23.52
CA PHE A 375 23.79 24.67 22.89
C PHE A 375 22.96 23.73 21.98
N TRP A 376 21.62 23.79 22.03
CA TRP A 376 20.74 22.87 21.32
C TRP A 376 20.34 23.41 19.94
N LYS A 377 20.72 22.64 18.92
CA LYS A 377 20.45 22.89 17.50
C LYS A 377 19.36 21.93 17.01
N SER A 378 18.42 22.43 16.22
CA SER A 378 17.31 21.69 15.64
C SER A 378 17.15 21.95 14.14
N LEU A 379 16.34 21.12 13.50
CA LEU A 379 16.09 21.16 12.07
C LEU A 379 15.24 22.38 11.72
N GLY A 380 15.82 23.31 10.97
CA GLY A 380 15.14 24.51 10.49
C GLY A 380 14.58 24.35 9.07
N GLU A 381 14.43 25.49 8.40
CA GLU A 381 13.94 25.58 7.02
C GLU A 381 14.78 24.73 6.05
N GLU A 382 14.11 24.06 5.12
CA GLU A 382 14.74 23.31 4.04
C GLU A 382 15.35 24.27 3.00
N ILE A 383 16.60 24.02 2.62
CA ILE A 383 17.34 24.80 1.62
C ILE A 383 17.27 24.12 0.26
N ASP A 384 17.52 22.81 0.24
CA ASP A 384 17.57 22.00 -0.98
C ASP A 384 17.36 20.52 -0.67
N ARG A 385 17.02 19.74 -1.69
CA ARG A 385 16.79 18.29 -1.60
C ARG A 385 17.48 17.54 -2.73
N GLY A 386 17.97 16.34 -2.41
CA GLY A 386 18.50 15.41 -3.39
C GLY A 386 17.41 14.61 -4.09
N ASP A 387 17.81 13.88 -5.14
CA ASP A 387 16.94 12.87 -5.74
C ASP A 387 16.64 11.75 -4.74
N GLU A 388 15.44 11.17 -4.85
CA GLU A 388 15.10 9.94 -4.16
C GLU A 388 16.03 8.80 -4.59
N PHE A 389 16.46 7.99 -3.62
CA PHE A 389 17.29 6.83 -3.88
C PHE A 389 16.55 5.81 -4.76
N LYS A 390 17.22 5.33 -5.81
CA LYS A 390 16.75 4.27 -6.71
C LYS A 390 17.79 3.18 -6.88
N SER A 391 17.36 1.91 -6.81
CA SER A 391 18.27 0.79 -7.15
C SER A 391 18.72 0.83 -8.61
N PRO A 392 19.87 0.20 -8.93
CA PRO A 392 20.35 0.09 -10.31
C PRO A 392 19.34 -0.55 -11.27
N GLU A 393 19.47 -0.23 -12.54
CA GLU A 393 18.63 -0.78 -13.61
C GLU A 393 18.81 -2.30 -13.80
N ALA A 394 17.78 -2.94 -14.34
CA ALA A 394 17.80 -4.37 -14.63
C ALA A 394 18.69 -4.69 -15.85
N VAL A 395 19.42 -5.80 -15.78
CA VAL A 395 20.27 -6.32 -16.86
C VAL A 395 19.57 -7.44 -17.62
N THR A 396 19.58 -7.38 -18.95
CA THR A 396 19.01 -8.43 -19.81
C THR A 396 19.77 -9.75 -19.68
N ILE A 397 19.02 -10.85 -19.59
CA ILE A 397 19.58 -12.20 -19.54
C ILE A 397 19.78 -12.71 -20.97
N SER A 398 21.02 -13.04 -21.35
CA SER A 398 21.35 -13.38 -22.74
C SER A 398 20.64 -14.66 -23.23
N GLY A 399 19.92 -14.50 -24.35
CA GLY A 399 19.18 -15.59 -25.02
C GLY A 399 17.77 -15.82 -24.51
N ASN A 400 17.31 -15.05 -23.51
CA ASN A 400 16.01 -15.23 -22.88
C ASN A 400 15.29 -13.87 -22.79
N ALA A 401 13.95 -13.86 -22.90
CA ALA A 401 13.14 -12.67 -22.66
C ALA A 401 12.96 -12.41 -21.15
N ALA A 402 14.08 -12.23 -20.43
CA ALA A 402 14.10 -12.02 -18.99
C ALA A 402 15.19 -11.00 -18.60
N LYS A 403 15.03 -10.34 -17.46
CA LYS A 403 15.99 -9.39 -16.88
C LYS A 403 16.23 -9.68 -15.42
N LEU A 404 17.46 -9.48 -14.96
CA LEU A 404 17.86 -9.58 -13.56
C LEU A 404 18.21 -8.20 -13.03
N GLN A 405 17.65 -7.82 -11.88
CA GLN A 405 17.97 -6.60 -11.16
C GLN A 405 18.46 -6.93 -9.75
N LEU A 406 19.54 -6.27 -9.35
CA LEU A 406 19.95 -6.19 -7.95
C LEU A 406 19.27 -4.95 -7.37
N PHE A 407 18.54 -5.12 -6.28
CA PHE A 407 17.85 -4.03 -5.60
C PHE A 407 18.01 -4.14 -4.08
N VAL A 408 17.69 -3.06 -3.37
CA VAL A 408 17.78 -3.02 -1.91
C VAL A 408 16.41 -3.06 -1.25
N LYS A 409 16.30 -3.84 -0.18
CA LYS A 409 15.16 -3.82 0.73
C LYS A 409 15.64 -4.01 2.16
N ASN A 410 15.31 -3.08 3.04
CA ASN A 410 15.73 -3.07 4.44
C ASN A 410 17.25 -3.26 4.63
N GLY A 411 18.06 -2.59 3.80
CA GLY A 411 19.52 -2.69 3.81
C GLY A 411 20.09 -4.03 3.33
N LYS A 412 19.24 -4.93 2.81
CA LYS A 412 19.65 -6.23 2.28
C LYS A 412 19.72 -6.23 0.76
N ALA A 413 20.68 -6.97 0.23
CA ALA A 413 20.81 -7.24 -1.18
C ALA A 413 19.70 -8.20 -1.63
N CYS A 414 18.90 -7.78 -2.59
CA CYS A 414 17.76 -8.53 -3.10
C CYS A 414 17.89 -8.70 -4.61
N ALA A 415 17.36 -9.80 -5.13
CA ALA A 415 17.32 -10.06 -6.56
C ALA A 415 15.87 -10.00 -7.03
N ARG A 416 15.65 -9.25 -8.11
CA ARG A 416 14.37 -9.21 -8.81
C ARG A 416 14.57 -9.75 -10.22
N LEU A 417 13.73 -10.70 -10.59
CA LEU A 417 13.69 -11.31 -11.91
C LEU A 417 12.43 -10.83 -12.61
N TYR A 418 12.60 -10.24 -13.78
CA TYR A 418 11.53 -9.91 -14.70
C TYR A 418 11.53 -10.98 -15.79
N VAL A 419 10.42 -11.70 -15.98
CA VAL A 419 10.33 -12.73 -17.02
C VAL A 419 9.14 -12.46 -17.93
N SER A 420 9.36 -12.46 -19.24
CA SER A 420 8.29 -12.22 -20.20
C SER A 420 7.20 -13.27 -20.05
N LYS A 421 5.94 -12.82 -20.01
CA LYS A 421 4.78 -13.68 -19.76
C LYS A 421 4.54 -14.73 -20.84
N HIS A 422 5.12 -14.55 -22.03
CA HIS A 422 4.99 -15.47 -23.16
C HIS A 422 6.00 -16.62 -23.13
N VAL A 423 6.79 -16.72 -22.07
CA VAL A 423 7.87 -17.68 -21.95
C VAL A 423 7.58 -18.63 -20.79
N ASP A 424 7.64 -19.94 -21.04
CA ASP A 424 7.64 -20.95 -19.97
C ASP A 424 8.98 -20.92 -19.21
N TRP A 425 9.05 -19.96 -18.30
CA TRP A 425 10.25 -19.67 -17.56
C TRP A 425 10.60 -20.78 -16.57
N LYS A 426 9.62 -21.55 -16.09
CA LYS A 426 9.85 -22.63 -15.12
C LYS A 426 10.62 -23.78 -15.77
N SER A 427 10.37 -24.06 -17.05
CA SER A 427 11.17 -25.01 -17.82
C SER A 427 12.60 -24.48 -18.04
N ILE A 428 12.72 -23.22 -18.46
CA ILE A 428 14.01 -22.60 -18.79
C ILE A 428 14.92 -22.43 -17.58
N PHE A 429 14.35 -22.02 -16.44
CA PHE A 429 15.07 -21.71 -15.21
C PHE A 429 14.91 -22.81 -14.14
N LYS A 430 14.50 -24.02 -14.54
CA LYS A 430 14.24 -25.16 -13.63
C LYS A 430 15.42 -25.44 -12.68
N ARG A 431 16.64 -25.32 -13.19
CA ARG A 431 17.90 -25.52 -12.46
C ARG A 431 18.73 -24.22 -12.39
N ALA A 432 18.07 -23.08 -12.55
CA ALA A 432 18.74 -21.79 -12.43
C ALA A 432 18.71 -21.31 -11.00
N TRP A 433 19.78 -20.64 -10.59
CA TRP A 433 19.88 -20.04 -9.28
C TRP A 433 20.60 -18.69 -9.37
N VAL A 434 20.33 -17.83 -8.40
CA VAL A 434 20.99 -16.53 -8.26
C VAL A 434 21.91 -16.59 -7.07
N GLY A 435 23.19 -16.31 -7.30
CA GLY A 435 24.21 -16.14 -6.26
C GLY A 435 24.47 -14.66 -5.99
N PHE A 436 24.69 -14.32 -4.73
CA PHE A 436 25.13 -12.99 -4.31
C PHE A 436 26.63 -13.00 -3.97
N TYR A 437 27.29 -11.90 -4.30
CA TYR A 437 28.72 -11.72 -4.15
C TYR A 437 28.97 -10.43 -3.40
N SER A 438 29.85 -10.46 -2.40
CA SER A 438 30.25 -9.26 -1.64
C SER A 438 31.14 -8.30 -2.42
N SER A 439 31.72 -8.75 -3.54
CA SER A 439 32.55 -7.95 -4.42
C SER A 439 32.44 -8.45 -5.87
N GLU A 440 32.55 -7.51 -6.82
CA GLU A 440 32.57 -7.79 -8.26
C GLU A 440 33.79 -8.59 -8.73
N THR A 441 34.88 -8.60 -7.94
CA THR A 441 36.13 -9.30 -8.29
C THR A 441 36.08 -10.80 -8.04
N LYS A 442 35.05 -11.30 -7.33
CA LYS A 442 34.91 -12.72 -7.01
C LYS A 442 34.63 -13.56 -8.26
N SER A 443 35.18 -14.78 -8.31
CA SER A 443 34.85 -15.74 -9.35
C SER A 443 33.40 -16.20 -9.22
N THR A 444 32.81 -16.75 -10.29
CA THR A 444 31.41 -17.24 -10.29
C THR A 444 31.19 -18.46 -9.38
N GLN A 445 32.26 -19.14 -8.98
CA GLN A 445 32.18 -20.25 -8.01
C GLN A 445 32.24 -19.74 -6.56
N ASP A 446 32.75 -18.52 -6.35
CA ASP A 446 32.98 -17.93 -5.01
C ASP A 446 31.81 -17.07 -4.54
N TYR A 447 30.58 -17.49 -4.82
CA TYR A 447 29.40 -16.85 -4.25
C TYR A 447 29.41 -17.03 -2.73
N GLU A 448 28.76 -16.13 -2.00
CA GLU A 448 28.60 -16.33 -0.56
C GLU A 448 27.72 -17.58 -0.37
N TRP A 449 28.29 -18.69 0.13
CA TRP A 449 27.66 -20.02 0.04
C TRP A 449 26.31 -20.15 0.77
N TRP A 450 25.99 -19.21 1.66
CA TRP A 450 24.71 -19.04 2.36
C TRP A 450 23.83 -17.91 1.77
N GLN A 451 24.26 -17.21 0.71
CA GLN A 451 23.50 -16.16 0.00
C GLN A 451 23.27 -16.54 -1.46
N TRP A 452 22.42 -17.53 -1.67
CA TRP A 452 21.94 -17.89 -3.00
C TRP A 452 20.54 -18.47 -2.91
N GLN A 453 19.83 -18.48 -4.03
CA GLN A 453 18.50 -19.08 -4.09
C GLN A 453 18.18 -19.59 -5.49
N TRP A 454 17.49 -20.74 -5.55
CA TRP A 454 16.88 -21.25 -6.77
C TRP A 454 15.85 -20.26 -7.29
N VAL A 455 15.89 -19.97 -8.59
CA VAL A 455 14.91 -19.05 -9.23
C VAL A 455 13.49 -19.55 -9.01
N ALA A 456 13.26 -20.87 -9.02
CA ALA A 456 11.97 -21.48 -8.74
C ALA A 456 11.41 -21.20 -7.33
N LYS A 457 12.22 -20.70 -6.39
CA LYS A 457 11.82 -20.34 -5.03
C LYS A 457 11.66 -18.83 -4.83
N PHE A 458 11.82 -18.01 -5.87
CA PHE A 458 11.55 -16.58 -5.78
C PHE A 458 10.05 -16.35 -5.59
N THR A 459 9.69 -15.36 -4.78
CA THR A 459 8.29 -15.02 -4.50
C THR A 459 7.75 -14.11 -5.62
N PRO A 460 6.60 -14.44 -6.23
CA PRO A 460 5.97 -13.57 -7.21
C PRO A 460 5.59 -12.22 -6.61
N VAL A 461 5.76 -11.15 -7.38
CA VAL A 461 5.39 -9.77 -7.01
C VAL A 461 4.51 -9.20 -8.10
N MET A 462 3.33 -8.72 -7.70
CA MET A 462 2.39 -8.11 -8.64
C MET A 462 2.84 -6.68 -8.97
N ASN A 463 3.35 -6.49 -10.17
CA ASN A 463 3.74 -5.18 -10.69
C ASN A 463 2.66 -4.65 -11.66
N PHE A 464 2.05 -3.51 -11.32
CA PHE A 464 1.03 -2.85 -12.16
C PHE A 464 1.60 -1.68 -12.99
N GLN A 465 2.93 -1.49 -12.97
CA GLN A 465 3.63 -0.45 -13.74
C GLN A 465 4.31 -1.00 -15.01
N ASP A 466 4.65 -2.29 -15.05
CA ASP A 466 5.22 -2.95 -16.23
C ASP A 466 4.44 -4.24 -16.54
N PHE A 467 3.72 -4.22 -17.65
CA PHE A 467 2.80 -5.27 -18.07
C PHE A 467 3.44 -6.35 -18.96
N THR A 468 4.71 -6.16 -19.33
CA THR A 468 5.41 -7.06 -20.26
C THR A 468 6.10 -8.23 -19.56
N TYR A 469 6.31 -8.14 -18.25
CA TYR A 469 7.02 -9.13 -17.46
C TYR A 469 6.22 -9.55 -16.21
N ASP A 470 6.26 -10.83 -15.87
CA ASP A 470 6.01 -11.30 -14.50
C ASP A 470 7.26 -11.00 -13.65
N THR A 471 7.03 -10.51 -12.43
CA THR A 471 8.11 -10.11 -11.52
C THR A 471 8.21 -11.10 -10.37
N PHE A 472 9.43 -11.54 -10.05
CA PHE A 472 9.73 -12.43 -8.95
C PHE A 472 10.87 -11.86 -8.12
N GLU A 473 10.78 -11.93 -6.80
CA GLU A 473 11.78 -11.37 -5.89
C GLU A 473 12.34 -12.41 -4.93
N TYR A 474 13.57 -12.18 -4.51
CA TYR A 474 14.19 -12.88 -3.39
C TYR A 474 15.04 -11.90 -2.59
N GLN A 475 14.86 -11.93 -1.27
CA GLN A 475 15.65 -11.15 -0.32
C GLN A 475 16.71 -12.05 0.32
N SER A 476 17.99 -11.74 0.10
CA SER A 476 19.08 -12.43 0.77
C SER A 476 19.29 -11.90 2.20
N SER A 477 20.14 -12.56 2.97
CA SER A 477 20.58 -12.04 4.27
C SER A 477 21.85 -11.17 4.17
N LEU A 478 22.47 -11.09 2.98
CA LEU A 478 23.62 -10.23 2.68
C LEU A 478 23.22 -8.76 2.79
N ASN A 479 24.01 -7.98 3.52
CA ASN A 479 23.85 -6.53 3.51
C ASN A 479 24.24 -5.99 2.14
N ILE A 480 23.47 -5.04 1.61
CA ILE A 480 23.93 -4.32 0.44
C ILE A 480 25.11 -3.42 0.85
N ALA A 481 26.14 -3.37 0.02
CA ALA A 481 27.35 -2.61 0.26
C ALA A 481 28.04 -2.35 -1.08
N PRO A 482 28.98 -1.39 -1.16
CA PRO A 482 29.68 -1.12 -2.40
C PRO A 482 30.39 -2.36 -2.95
N GLY A 483 30.22 -2.62 -4.25
CA GLY A 483 30.76 -3.80 -4.92
C GLY A 483 29.88 -5.05 -4.84
N VAL A 484 28.80 -5.05 -4.05
CA VAL A 484 27.87 -6.19 -4.00
C VAL A 484 27.23 -6.41 -5.38
N GLN A 485 27.09 -7.67 -5.77
CA GLN A 485 26.61 -8.07 -7.09
C GLN A 485 25.71 -9.31 -7.00
N ALA A 486 24.77 -9.45 -7.94
CA ALA A 486 24.01 -10.67 -8.17
C ALA A 486 24.35 -11.25 -9.55
N ARG A 487 24.42 -12.59 -9.64
CA ARG A 487 24.63 -13.30 -10.91
C ARG A 487 23.61 -14.42 -11.05
N LEU A 488 23.03 -14.53 -12.25
CA LEU A 488 22.17 -15.65 -12.62
C LEU A 488 23.02 -16.75 -13.25
N ILE A 489 22.86 -17.97 -12.74
CA ILE A 489 23.66 -19.13 -13.12
C ILE A 489 22.73 -20.25 -13.57
N LEU A 490 23.05 -20.86 -14.71
CA LEU A 490 22.45 -22.12 -15.18
C LEU A 490 23.35 -23.30 -14.80
N ASP A 491 22.80 -24.51 -14.93
CA ASP A 491 23.45 -25.79 -14.61
C ASP A 491 24.95 -25.82 -14.96
N GLY A 492 25.79 -26.22 -14.01
CA GLY A 492 27.25 -26.30 -14.18
C GLY A 492 28.03 -24.97 -14.08
N TYR A 493 27.55 -23.99 -13.31
CA TYR A 493 28.19 -22.67 -13.09
C TYR A 493 28.26 -21.75 -14.32
N LYS A 494 27.41 -22.01 -15.33
CA LYS A 494 27.34 -21.17 -16.53
C LYS A 494 26.59 -19.87 -16.23
N GLU A 495 27.33 -18.78 -16.08
CA GLU A 495 26.78 -17.44 -15.90
C GLU A 495 25.96 -17.00 -17.12
N LYS A 496 24.78 -16.43 -16.87
CA LYS A 496 23.85 -15.92 -17.91
C LYS A 496 23.54 -14.44 -17.81
N ALA A 497 23.66 -13.89 -16.62
CA ALA A 497 23.54 -12.46 -16.39
C ALA A 497 24.33 -12.07 -15.14
N ARG A 498 24.80 -10.83 -15.15
CA ARG A 498 25.57 -10.22 -14.07
C ARG A 498 25.08 -8.79 -13.90
N THR A 499 24.68 -8.44 -12.68
CA THR A 499 24.33 -7.05 -12.37
C THR A 499 25.61 -6.21 -12.26
N PRO A 500 25.56 -4.88 -12.42
CA PRO A 500 26.67 -4.03 -12.02
C PRO A 500 27.02 -4.24 -10.54
N GLY A 501 28.28 -4.01 -10.17
CA GLY A 501 28.65 -3.89 -8.76
C GLY A 501 27.91 -2.69 -8.16
N TRP A 502 27.41 -2.84 -6.94
CA TRP A 502 26.67 -1.77 -6.28
C TRP A 502 27.56 -0.55 -6.11
N THR A 503 27.14 0.59 -6.65
CA THR A 503 27.97 1.79 -6.69
C THR A 503 27.99 2.51 -5.34
N LEU A 504 29.11 3.21 -5.08
CA LEU A 504 29.25 4.15 -3.97
C LEU A 504 28.33 5.34 -4.13
#